data_AF-A0A7X1NYR7-F1
#
_entry.id   AF-A0A7X1NYR7-F1
#
_cell.length_a   1.000
_cell.length_b   1.000
_cell.length_c   1.000
_cell.angle_alpha   90.00
_cell.angle_beta   90.00
_cell.angle_gamma   90.00
#
_symmetry.space_group_name_H-M   'P 1'
#
loop_
_entity.id
_entity.type
_entity.pdbx_description
1 polymer ?
#
loop_
_entity_poly.entity_id
_entity_poly.type
_entity_poly.pdbx_seq_one_letter_code
_entity_poly.pdbx_strand_id
1 'polypeptide(L)'
;MRAVQQEVTVRQVEEGRPLDVYWKGRAHRVQVILDEWRYGGRWWLDEVPRTCFLVQAGPLTAELHHEDSPGGRWWLARMQD
;
A
#
# COMPACT_ATOMS: atom_id res chain seq x y z
N MET A 1 8.57 -4.82 11.37
CA MET A 1 8.53 -3.97 10.15
C MET A 1 9.17 -2.61 10.38
N ARG A 2 10.09 -2.19 9.48
CA ARG A 2 10.71 -0.86 9.44
C ARG A 2 9.86 0.13 8.63
N ALA A 3 9.90 1.41 8.95
CA ALA A 3 9.26 2.46 8.14
C ALA A 3 10.11 2.75 6.89
N VAL A 4 9.44 2.97 5.75
CA VAL A 4 10.09 3.25 4.45
C VAL A 4 9.55 4.54 3.84
N GLN A 5 8.22 4.74 3.86
CA GLN A 5 7.55 5.93 3.33
C GLN A 5 7.96 6.26 1.89
N GLN A 6 7.90 5.24 1.02
CA GLN A 6 8.33 5.34 -0.37
C GLN A 6 7.13 5.21 -1.31
N GLU A 7 7.02 6.10 -2.30
CA GLU A 7 6.03 5.95 -3.37
C GLU A 7 6.39 4.73 -4.24
N VAL A 8 5.39 3.89 -4.53
CA VAL A 8 5.55 2.65 -5.30
C VAL A 8 4.46 2.53 -6.34
N THR A 9 4.69 1.74 -7.38
CA THR A 9 3.63 1.33 -8.30
C THR A 9 2.97 0.07 -7.79
N VAL A 10 1.64 0.06 -7.75
CA VAL A 10 0.85 -1.13 -7.40
C VAL A 10 -0.10 -1.43 -8.54
N ARG A 11 -0.06 -2.67 -9.05
CA ARG A 11 -1.12 -3.18 -9.91
C ARG A 11 -2.25 -3.65 -9.02
N GLN A 12 -3.48 -3.28 -9.36
CA GLN A 12 -4.68 -3.63 -8.60
C GLN A 12 -5.63 -4.51 -9.43
N VAL A 13 -6.57 -5.17 -8.76
CA VAL A 13 -7.80 -5.70 -9.39
C VAL A 13 -8.87 -4.60 -9.47
N GLU A 14 -9.99 -4.85 -10.15
CA GLU A 14 -11.06 -3.85 -10.36
C GLU A 14 -11.61 -3.23 -9.05
N GLU A 15 -11.56 -3.97 -7.95
CA GLU A 15 -12.04 -3.54 -6.63
C GLU A 15 -10.99 -2.71 -5.83
N GLY A 16 -9.88 -2.33 -6.45
CA GLY A 16 -8.83 -1.53 -5.81
C GLY A 16 -7.85 -2.31 -4.91
N ARG A 17 -8.02 -3.64 -4.83
CA ARG A 17 -7.16 -4.51 -4.03
C ARG A 17 -5.80 -4.73 -4.70
N PRO A 18 -4.69 -4.68 -3.93
CA PRO A 18 -3.35 -4.81 -4.49
C PRO A 18 -3.09 -6.24 -5.00
N LEU A 19 -2.58 -6.34 -6.22
CA LEU A 19 -2.21 -7.60 -6.87
C LEU A 19 -0.69 -7.75 -6.99
N ASP A 20 0.02 -6.70 -7.41
CA ASP A 20 1.49 -6.69 -7.48
C ASP A 20 2.04 -5.37 -6.94
N VAL A 21 3.11 -5.46 -6.15
CA VAL A 21 3.87 -4.29 -5.67
C VAL A 21 5.19 -4.23 -6.42
N TYR A 22 5.46 -3.12 -7.10
CA TYR A 22 6.74 -2.90 -7.78
C TYR A 22 7.69 -2.17 -6.84
N TRP A 23 8.73 -2.87 -6.39
CA TRP A 23 9.72 -2.35 -5.45
C TRP A 23 11.12 -2.79 -5.84
N LYS A 24 12.11 -1.88 -5.74
CA LYS A 24 13.50 -2.10 -6.17
C LYS A 24 13.63 -2.69 -7.59
N GLY A 25 12.79 -2.23 -8.52
CA GLY A 25 12.79 -2.70 -9.91
C GLY A 25 12.24 -4.12 -10.12
N ARG A 26 11.63 -4.73 -9.09
CA ARG A 26 11.03 -6.07 -9.16
C ARG A 26 9.55 -6.03 -8.80
N ALA A 27 8.75 -6.84 -9.49
CA ALA A 27 7.37 -7.09 -9.12
C ALA A 27 7.29 -8.17 -8.02
N HIS A 28 6.58 -7.85 -6.95
CA HIS A 28 6.26 -8.75 -5.84
C HIS A 28 4.76 -9.04 -5.87
N ARG A 29 4.40 -10.26 -6.27
CA ARG A 29 3.00 -10.72 -6.30
C ARG A 29 2.46 -10.80 -4.88
N VAL A 30 1.35 -10.11 -4.61
CA VAL A 30 0.57 -10.27 -3.38
C VAL A 30 -0.02 -11.67 -3.37
N GLN A 31 0.32 -12.44 -2.34
CA GLN A 31 -0.18 -13.79 -2.11
C GLN A 31 -1.37 -13.77 -1.16
N VAL A 32 -1.32 -12.91 -0.14
CA VAL A 32 -2.35 -12.77 0.89
C VAL A 32 -2.45 -11.31 1.31
N ILE A 33 -3.68 -10.80 1.44
CA ILE A 33 -3.98 -9.57 2.19
C ILE A 33 -4.27 -10.01 3.63
N LEU A 34 -3.35 -9.65 4.54
CA LEU A 34 -3.40 -10.01 5.96
C LEU A 34 -4.38 -9.12 6.73
N ASP A 35 -4.47 -7.85 6.35
CA ASP A 35 -5.40 -6.89 6.93
C ASP A 35 -5.72 -5.76 5.93
N GLU A 36 -6.87 -5.13 6.08
CA GLU A 36 -7.37 -4.01 5.27
C GLU A 36 -8.12 -3.04 6.19
N TRP A 37 -7.69 -1.79 6.23
CA TRP A 37 -8.35 -0.77 7.04
C TRP A 37 -8.31 0.59 6.36
N ARG A 38 -9.25 1.44 6.73
CA ARG A 38 -9.31 2.81 6.23
C ARG A 38 -8.77 3.77 7.28
N TYR A 39 -7.83 4.63 6.88
CA TYR A 39 -7.35 5.73 7.72
C TYR A 39 -8.04 7.03 7.30
N GLY A 40 -8.79 7.61 8.23
CA GLY A 40 -9.60 8.82 8.05
C GLY A 40 -8.85 10.04 7.55
N GLY A 41 -7.53 10.10 7.77
CA GLY A 41 -6.80 11.34 7.66
C GLY A 41 -7.02 12.23 8.88
N ARG A 42 -6.13 13.21 9.05
CA ARG A 42 -6.38 14.41 9.83
C ARG A 42 -6.88 15.49 8.87
N TRP A 43 -8.20 15.52 8.63
CA TRP A 43 -8.80 16.46 7.67
C TRP A 43 -8.56 17.92 8.03
N TRP A 44 -8.38 18.23 9.32
CA TRP A 44 -7.99 19.56 9.82
C TRP A 44 -6.53 19.95 9.53
N LEU A 45 -5.75 19.05 8.94
CA LEU A 45 -4.38 19.27 8.47
C LEU A 45 -4.24 18.97 6.97
N ASP A 46 -5.35 19.00 6.23
CA ASP A 46 -5.42 18.69 4.80
C ASP A 46 -4.81 17.32 4.43
N GLU A 47 -4.80 16.38 5.37
CA GLU A 47 -4.31 15.02 5.11
C GLU A 47 -5.36 14.25 4.32
N VAL A 48 -4.99 13.85 3.09
CA VAL A 48 -5.84 13.01 2.24
C VAL A 48 -6.07 11.66 2.95
N PRO A 49 -7.34 11.21 3.06
CA PRO A 49 -7.62 9.89 3.60
C PRO A 49 -6.98 8.79 2.75
N ARG A 50 -6.83 7.60 3.32
CA ARG A 50 -6.21 6.48 2.61
C ARG A 50 -6.78 5.14 3.02
N THR A 51 -6.79 4.22 2.07
CA THR A 51 -7.02 2.80 2.30
C THR A 51 -5.68 2.13 2.50
N CYS A 52 -5.56 1.35 3.58
CA CYS A 52 -4.34 0.71 4.00
C CYS A 52 -4.49 -0.81 3.90
N PHE A 53 -3.42 -1.47 3.45
CA PHE A 53 -3.35 -2.92 3.33
C PHE A 53 -2.08 -3.42 4.00
N LEU A 54 -2.19 -4.47 4.80
CA LEU A 54 -1.06 -5.29 5.19
C LEU A 54 -1.04 -6.53 4.30
N VAL A 55 0.04 -6.75 3.55
CA VAL A 55 0.12 -7.82 2.55
C VAL A 55 1.36 -8.69 2.74
N GLN A 56 1.22 -9.97 2.38
CA GLN A 56 2.34 -10.86 2.12
C GLN A 56 2.58 -10.97 0.61
N ALA A 57 3.77 -10.62 0.16
CA ALA A 57 4.16 -10.61 -1.25
C ALA A 57 5.51 -11.32 -1.49
N GLY A 58 5.49 -12.65 -1.46
CA GLY A 58 6.71 -13.46 -1.51
C GLY A 58 7.45 -13.40 -0.17
N PRO A 59 8.75 -13.03 -0.12
CA PRO A 59 9.46 -12.83 1.15
C PRO A 59 9.11 -11.49 1.83
N LEU A 60 8.44 -10.58 1.12
CA LEU A 60 8.14 -9.23 1.58
C LEU A 60 6.80 -9.20 2.32
N THR A 61 6.81 -8.78 3.58
CA THR A 61 5.60 -8.30 4.26
C THR A 61 5.58 -6.77 4.15
N ALA A 62 4.51 -6.20 3.58
CA ALA A 62 4.41 -4.78 3.27
C ALA A 62 3.12 -4.16 3.79
N GLU A 63 3.24 -2.96 4.36
CA GLU A 63 2.10 -2.08 4.62
C GLU A 63 2.03 -1.08 3.47
N LEU A 64 0.93 -1.14 2.73
CA LEU A 64 0.65 -0.30 1.56
C LEU A 64 -0.44 0.70 1.90
N HIS A 65 -0.26 1.96 1.54
CA HIS A 65 -1.28 2.99 1.65
C HIS A 65 -1.65 3.50 0.26
N HIS A 66 -2.94 3.58 -0.03
CA HIS A 66 -3.48 4.17 -1.25
C HIS A 66 -4.28 5.40 -0.89
N GLU A 67 -3.90 6.56 -1.43
CA GLU A 67 -4.66 7.81 -1.23
C GLU A 67 -6.08 7.67 -1.81
N ASP A 68 -7.10 8.03 -1.03
CA ASP A 68 -8.52 7.96 -1.41
C ASP A 68 -8.90 9.16 -2.29
N SER A 69 -8.17 9.37 -3.38
CA SER A 69 -8.41 10.43 -4.36
C SER A 69 -8.34 9.87 -5.79
N PRO A 70 -8.98 10.49 -6.79
CA PRO A 70 -8.81 10.09 -8.18
C PRO A 70 -7.33 10.16 -8.59
N GLY A 71 -6.77 9.03 -9.02
CA GLY A 71 -5.33 8.92 -9.31
C GLY A 71 -4.43 8.92 -8.07
N GLY A 72 -4.98 8.56 -6.90
CA GLY A 72 -4.28 8.50 -5.63
C GLY A 72 -2.99 7.67 -5.70
N ARG A 73 -1.96 8.15 -5.00
CA ARG A 73 -0.65 7.50 -5.00
C ARG A 73 -0.62 6.30 -4.07
N TRP A 74 0.28 5.38 -4.38
CA TRP A 74 0.58 4.24 -3.53
C TRP A 74 1.88 4.46 -2.78
N TRP A 75 1.86 4.12 -1.51
CA TRP A 75 3.00 4.24 -0.63
C TRP A 75 3.30 2.90 0.02
N LEU A 76 4.56 2.46 -0.07
CA LEU A 76 5.13 1.47 0.82
C LEU A 76 5.46 2.15 2.15
N ALA A 77 4.54 2.09 3.10
CA ALA A 77 4.64 2.77 4.37
C ALA A 77 5.65 2.09 5.29
N ARG A 78 5.54 0.76 5.40
CA ARG A 78 6.39 -0.10 6.23
C ARG A 78 6.67 -1.41 5.53
N MET A 79 7.78 -2.05 5.88
CA MET A 79 8.12 -3.36 5.32
C MET A 79 8.91 -4.25 6.27
N GLN A 80 8.95 -5.54 5.95
CA GLN A 80 9.88 -6.52 6.48
C GLN A 80 10.25 -7.48 5.34
N ASP A 81 11.55 -7.69 5.13
CA ASP A 81 12.15 -8.52 4.09
C ASP A 81 13.07 -9.60 4.68
#